data_AF-A0A359G5T3-F1
#
_entry.id   AF-A0A359G5T3-F1
#
_cell.length_a   1.000
_cell.length_b   1.000
_cell.length_c   1.000
_cell.angle_alpha   90.00
_cell.angle_beta   90.00
_cell.angle_gamma   90.00
#
_symmetry.space_group_name_H-M   'P 1'
#
loop_
_entity.id
_entity.type
_entity.pdbx_description
1 polymer ?
#
loop_
_entity_poly.entity_id
_entity_poly.type
_entity_poly.pdbx_seq_one_letter_code
_entity_poly.pdbx_strand_id
1 'polypeptide(L)'
;MNSLPLHDLMARLGELLSYDASSPLIFSSGLFLFLFAGFLLVYGALRRAATARILYVILFSLYFYYKSSGIYFLLLIFAATSDYWIARALHRTRRPALRRLWVALSVAVNLGMLGYFKYTNFLIDISNQLFGEGFLQFRNIFLPVGISFFVFQSMSYTIDIYRRQIEPLRRWADYLFYLSFFPQLVAGPIVRARDFIPQIRRNPVTVTREMFGTAVFLILTGLFKKAVISDYISLNFVDRIFDEPL
;
A
#
# COMPACT_ATOMS: atom_id res chain seq x y z
N MET A 1 14.23 15.05 -42.80
CA MET A 1 13.55 13.78 -42.43
C MET A 1 13.77 13.57 -40.94
N ASN A 2 12.84 14.04 -40.11
CA ASN A 2 12.90 13.90 -38.65
C ASN A 2 12.09 12.68 -38.22
N SER A 3 12.73 11.52 -38.16
CA SER A 3 12.25 10.40 -37.37
C SER A 3 12.74 10.58 -35.94
N LEU A 4 12.00 10.54 -34.84
CA LEU A 4 10.61 10.26 -34.49
C LEU A 4 10.47 10.72 -33.02
N PRO A 5 9.44 11.48 -32.60
CA PRO A 5 9.17 11.74 -31.17
C PRO A 5 8.81 10.46 -30.39
N LEU A 6 8.56 9.36 -31.09
CA LEU A 6 8.21 8.05 -30.51
C LEU A 6 9.39 7.34 -29.83
N HIS A 7 10.64 7.54 -30.26
CA HIS A 7 11.79 6.87 -29.63
C HIS A 7 12.12 7.49 -28.27
N ASP A 8 11.99 8.82 -28.15
CA ASP A 8 12.13 9.56 -26.89
C ASP A 8 10.93 9.26 -25.96
N LEU A 9 9.72 9.12 -26.52
CA LEU A 9 8.55 8.66 -25.76
C LEU A 9 8.73 7.22 -25.23
N MET A 10 9.26 6.30 -26.03
CA MET A 10 9.53 4.91 -25.61
C MET A 10 10.63 4.83 -24.56
N ALA A 11 11.67 5.65 -24.65
CA ALA A 11 12.73 5.76 -23.64
C ALA A 11 12.19 6.33 -22.32
N ARG A 12 11.42 7.42 -22.37
CA ARG A 12 10.76 8.01 -21.19
C ARG A 12 9.70 7.09 -20.57
N LEU A 13 9.01 6.29 -21.39
CA LEU A 13 8.10 5.23 -20.91
C LEU A 13 8.89 4.10 -20.23
N GLY A 14 10.07 3.76 -20.76
CA GLY A 14 11.00 2.83 -20.14
C GLY A 14 11.48 3.31 -18.77
N GLU A 15 11.90 4.57 -18.66
CA GLU A 15 12.29 5.21 -17.40
C GLU A 15 11.13 5.33 -16.40
N LEU A 16 9.91 5.61 -16.90
CA LEU A 16 8.70 5.61 -16.08
C LEU A 16 8.38 4.22 -15.51
N LEU A 17 8.65 3.16 -16.28
CA LEU A 17 8.37 1.77 -15.92
C LEU A 17 9.47 1.13 -15.07
N SER A 18 10.72 1.60 -15.16
CA SER A 18 11.83 1.14 -14.34
C SER A 18 11.71 1.65 -12.89
N TYR A 19 12.01 0.77 -11.94
CA TYR A 19 12.19 1.15 -10.54
C TYR A 19 13.47 1.98 -10.39
N ASP A 20 13.34 3.19 -9.86
CA ASP A 20 14.47 4.04 -9.48
C ASP A 20 14.40 4.31 -7.97
N ALA A 21 15.40 3.82 -7.24
CA ALA A 21 15.51 4.00 -5.80
C ALA A 21 15.84 5.46 -5.41
N SER A 22 16.36 6.27 -6.35
CA SER A 22 16.77 7.66 -6.12
C SER A 22 15.63 8.67 -6.25
N SER A 23 14.51 8.30 -6.88
CA SER A 23 13.32 9.16 -7.03
C SER A 23 12.03 8.38 -6.76
N PRO A 24 11.71 8.07 -5.49
CA PRO A 24 10.45 7.41 -5.14
C PRO A 24 9.27 8.27 -5.61
N LEU A 25 8.20 7.62 -6.06
CA LEU A 25 7.05 8.33 -6.63
C LEU A 25 6.24 8.99 -5.50
N ILE A 26 6.54 10.26 -5.21
CA ILE A 26 5.91 11.02 -4.14
C ILE A 26 4.51 11.47 -4.57
N PHE A 27 3.53 11.36 -3.68
CA PHE A 27 2.13 11.75 -3.92
C PHE A 27 1.94 13.24 -4.25
N SER A 28 2.86 14.11 -3.82
CA SER A 28 2.85 15.54 -4.15
C SER A 28 3.53 15.87 -5.48
N SER A 29 4.16 14.89 -6.14
CA SER A 29 4.86 15.13 -7.41
C SER A 29 3.88 15.36 -8.56
N GLY A 30 4.25 16.24 -9.50
CA GLY A 30 3.46 16.46 -10.73
C GLY A 30 3.30 15.17 -11.56
N LEU A 31 4.29 14.28 -11.54
CA LEU A 31 4.25 12.98 -12.19
C LEU A 31 3.16 12.07 -11.59
N PHE A 32 3.03 12.04 -10.26
CA PHE A 32 1.93 11.32 -9.61
C PHE A 32 0.56 11.88 -10.01
N LEU A 33 0.39 13.20 -10.00
CA LEU A 33 -0.89 13.83 -10.36
C LEU A 33 -1.28 13.52 -11.81
N PHE A 34 -0.31 13.52 -12.74
CA PHE A 34 -0.55 13.15 -14.14
C PHE A 34 -0.95 11.67 -14.28
N LEU A 35 -0.20 10.75 -13.66
CA LEU A 35 -0.55 9.33 -13.66
C LEU A 35 -1.89 9.06 -13.00
N PHE A 36 -2.19 9.77 -11.91
CA PHE A 36 -3.46 9.67 -11.19
C PHE A 36 -4.64 10.17 -12.03
N ALA A 37 -4.46 11.28 -12.76
CA ALA A 37 -5.46 11.76 -13.70
C ALA A 37 -5.73 10.74 -14.82
N GLY A 38 -4.66 10.17 -15.41
CA GLY A 38 -4.77 9.07 -16.38
C GLY A 38 -5.50 7.86 -15.79
N PHE A 39 -5.19 7.51 -14.54
CA PHE A 39 -5.87 6.45 -13.81
C PHE A 39 -7.37 6.70 -13.67
N LEU A 40 -7.77 7.92 -13.29
CA LEU A 40 -9.18 8.28 -13.14
C LEU A 40 -9.95 8.20 -14.48
N LEU A 41 -9.33 8.58 -15.60
CA LEU A 41 -9.93 8.49 -16.92
C LEU A 41 -10.24 7.04 -17.31
N VAL A 42 -9.25 6.14 -17.18
CA VAL A 42 -9.43 4.73 -17.50
C VAL A 42 -10.40 4.06 -16.52
N TYR A 43 -10.29 4.37 -15.23
CA TYR A 43 -11.22 3.89 -14.21
C TYR A 43 -12.68 4.32 -14.52
N GLY A 44 -12.88 5.57 -14.95
CA GLY A 44 -14.17 6.11 -15.38
C GLY A 44 -14.72 5.43 -16.63
N ALA A 45 -13.85 5.13 -17.62
CA ALA A 45 -14.22 4.38 -18.81
C ALA A 45 -14.68 2.95 -18.49
N LEU A 46 -14.06 2.30 -17.50
CA LEU A 46 -14.38 0.95 -17.06
C LEU A 46 -15.56 0.87 -16.07
N ARG A 47 -16.29 1.97 -15.84
CA ARG A 47 -17.35 2.06 -14.79
C ARG A 47 -18.45 0.98 -14.87
N ARG A 48 -18.74 0.45 -16.07
CA ARG A 48 -19.79 -0.57 -16.30
C ARG A 48 -19.24 -2.00 -16.25
N ALA A 49 -17.92 -2.17 -16.39
CA ALA A 49 -17.25 -3.47 -16.48
C ALA A 49 -16.55 -3.81 -15.15
N ALA A 50 -17.31 -4.33 -14.18
CA ALA A 50 -16.83 -4.54 -12.81
C ALA A 50 -15.53 -5.37 -12.73
N THR A 51 -15.42 -6.45 -13.50
CA THR A 51 -14.21 -7.31 -13.50
C THR A 51 -13.00 -6.58 -14.09
N ALA A 52 -13.16 -5.90 -15.23
CA ALA A 52 -12.08 -5.14 -15.87
C ALA A 52 -11.58 -4.02 -14.96
N ARG A 53 -12.49 -3.31 -14.29
CA ARG A 53 -12.17 -2.28 -13.30
C ARG A 53 -11.37 -2.83 -12.12
N ILE A 54 -11.76 -3.97 -11.56
CA ILE A 54 -11.04 -4.58 -10.44
C ILE A 54 -9.63 -4.98 -10.86
N LEU A 55 -9.49 -5.66 -12.00
CA LEU A 55 -8.18 -6.03 -12.52
C LEU A 55 -7.31 -4.81 -12.82
N TYR A 56 -7.89 -3.77 -13.42
CA TYR A 56 -7.20 -2.51 -13.69
C TYR A 56 -6.63 -1.88 -12.42
N VAL A 57 -7.44 -1.76 -11.36
CA VAL A 57 -6.99 -1.18 -10.09
C VAL A 57 -5.93 -2.06 -9.42
N ILE A 58 -6.07 -3.39 -9.45
CA ILE A 58 -5.06 -4.30 -8.91
C ILE A 58 -3.74 -4.11 -9.65
N LEU A 59 -3.76 -4.14 -10.99
CA LEU A 59 -2.54 -3.99 -11.80
C LEU A 59 -1.87 -2.64 -11.57
N PHE A 60 -2.65 -1.56 -11.56
CA PHE A 60 -2.13 -0.22 -11.27
C PHE A 60 -1.54 -0.14 -9.85
N SER A 61 -2.19 -0.77 -8.88
CA SER A 61 -1.74 -0.77 -7.49
C SER A 61 -0.46 -1.59 -7.29
N LEU A 62 -0.37 -2.77 -7.91
CA LEU A 62 0.83 -3.58 -7.89
C LEU A 62 2.00 -2.90 -8.60
N TYR A 63 1.73 -2.23 -9.73
CA TYR A 63 2.74 -1.40 -10.41
C TYR A 63 3.23 -0.27 -9.52
N PHE A 64 2.31 0.46 -8.86
CA PHE A 64 2.67 1.53 -7.94
C PHE A 64 3.52 1.03 -6.77
N TYR A 65 3.19 -0.15 -6.23
CA TYR A 65 3.97 -0.77 -5.16
C TYR A 65 5.34 -1.21 -5.67
N TYR A 66 5.42 -1.86 -6.84
CA TYR A 66 6.69 -2.24 -7.46
C TYR A 66 7.59 -1.03 -7.65
N LYS A 67 7.03 0.10 -8.09
CA LYS A 67 7.78 1.36 -8.25
C LYS A 67 8.22 1.98 -6.92
N SER A 68 7.48 1.75 -5.83
CA SER A 68 7.82 2.30 -4.51
C SER A 68 8.76 1.41 -3.69
N SER A 69 8.67 0.09 -3.85
CA SER A 69 9.29 -0.90 -2.97
C SER A 69 10.02 -2.02 -3.72
N GLY A 70 10.21 -1.91 -5.04
CA GLY A 70 10.89 -2.92 -5.86
C GLY A 70 10.27 -4.32 -5.73
N ILE A 71 11.11 -5.33 -5.56
CA ILE A 71 10.71 -6.75 -5.46
C ILE A 71 9.85 -7.08 -4.24
N TYR A 72 9.84 -6.22 -3.23
CA TYR A 72 9.10 -6.46 -1.99
C TYR A 72 7.57 -6.40 -2.16
N PHE A 73 7.06 -6.06 -3.35
CA PHE A 73 5.64 -6.22 -3.70
C PHE A 73 5.18 -7.68 -3.61
N LEU A 74 6.11 -8.63 -3.78
CA LEU A 74 5.84 -10.04 -3.57
C LEU A 74 5.43 -10.37 -2.13
N LEU A 75 5.88 -9.58 -1.14
CA LEU A 75 5.44 -9.75 0.25
C LEU A 75 3.97 -9.40 0.42
N LEU A 76 3.50 -8.36 -0.27
CA LEU A 76 2.08 -8.01 -0.28
C LEU A 76 1.26 -9.14 -0.90
N ILE A 77 1.71 -9.68 -2.03
CA ILE A 77 1.04 -10.83 -2.68
C ILE A 77 1.06 -12.07 -1.79
N PHE A 78 2.18 -12.31 -1.10
CA PHE A 78 2.31 -13.40 -0.14
C PHE A 78 1.32 -13.23 1.02
N ALA A 79 1.29 -12.06 1.68
CA ALA A 79 0.36 -11.75 2.75
C ALA A 79 -1.10 -11.87 2.28
N ALA A 80 -1.41 -11.32 1.09
CA ALA A 80 -2.74 -11.43 0.48
C ALA A 80 -3.13 -12.90 0.26
N THR A 81 -2.20 -13.73 -0.19
CA THR A 81 -2.48 -15.13 -0.48
C THR A 81 -2.61 -15.94 0.80
N SER A 82 -1.69 -15.79 1.75
CA SER A 82 -1.73 -16.50 3.03
C SER A 82 -3.00 -16.20 3.80
N ASP A 83 -3.34 -14.91 3.98
CA ASP A 83 -4.49 -14.52 4.77
C ASP A 83 -5.83 -14.78 4.06
N TYR A 84 -5.86 -14.78 2.72
CA TYR A 84 -7.04 -15.23 1.98
C TYR A 84 -7.38 -16.70 2.30
N TRP A 85 -6.38 -17.59 2.29
CA TRP A 85 -6.60 -18.99 2.60
C TRP A 85 -6.90 -19.22 4.08
N ILE A 86 -6.17 -18.55 4.98
CA ILE A 86 -6.41 -18.62 6.42
C ILE A 86 -7.83 -18.13 6.76
N ALA A 87 -8.27 -17.01 6.19
CA ALA A 87 -9.62 -16.48 6.40
C ALA A 87 -10.72 -17.46 5.96
N ARG A 88 -10.53 -18.16 4.84
CA ARG A 88 -11.47 -19.19 4.37
C ARG A 88 -11.46 -20.43 5.25
N ALA A 89 -10.29 -20.88 5.67
CA ALA A 89 -10.15 -22.02 6.59
C ALA A 89 -10.77 -21.70 7.96
N LEU A 90 -10.53 -20.49 8.48
CA LEU A 90 -11.13 -19.95 9.69
C LEU A 90 -12.67 -19.96 9.60
N HIS A 91 -13.24 -19.48 8.49
CA HIS A 91 -14.69 -19.43 8.31
C HIS A 91 -15.33 -20.82 8.26
N ARG A 92 -14.69 -21.79 7.61
CA ARG A 92 -15.18 -23.20 7.56
C ARG A 92 -15.07 -23.92 8.89
N THR A 93 -14.16 -23.49 9.76
CA THR A 93 -13.89 -24.14 11.04
C THR A 93 -14.95 -23.79 12.08
N ARG A 94 -15.65 -24.81 12.61
CA ARG A 94 -16.66 -24.65 13.67
C ARG A 94 -16.07 -24.68 15.09
N ARG A 95 -15.02 -25.48 15.31
CA ARG A 95 -14.40 -25.65 16.65
C ARG A 95 -13.73 -24.35 17.11
N PRO A 96 -14.05 -23.80 18.29
CA PRO A 96 -13.55 -22.51 18.74
C PRO A 96 -12.03 -22.48 18.93
N ALA A 97 -11.43 -23.56 19.45
CA ALA A 97 -9.98 -23.66 19.63
C ALA A 97 -9.22 -23.57 18.30
N LEU A 98 -9.67 -24.30 17.28
CA LEU A 98 -9.06 -24.26 15.94
C LEU A 98 -9.26 -22.90 15.26
N ARG A 99 -10.39 -22.22 15.48
CA ARG A 99 -10.59 -20.84 15.00
C ARG A 99 -9.56 -19.88 15.60
N ARG A 100 -9.28 -20.00 16.91
CA ARG A 100 -8.23 -19.20 17.57
C ARG A 100 -6.85 -19.50 16.98
N LEU A 101 -6.56 -20.77 16.69
CA LEU A 101 -5.31 -21.17 16.04
C LEU A 101 -5.15 -20.53 14.66
N TRP A 102 -6.19 -20.50 13.83
CA TRP A 102 -6.14 -19.84 12.51
C TRP A 102 -5.86 -18.34 12.62
N VAL A 103 -6.48 -17.65 13.58
CA VAL A 103 -6.18 -16.23 13.82
C VAL A 103 -4.75 -16.05 14.33
N ALA A 104 -4.32 -16.88 15.28
CA ALA A 104 -2.96 -16.84 15.79
C ALA A 104 -1.93 -17.07 14.68
N LEU A 105 -2.20 -17.98 13.74
CA LEU A 105 -1.37 -18.20 12.56
C LEU A 105 -1.31 -16.97 11.66
N SER A 106 -2.45 -16.36 11.33
CA SER A 106 -2.51 -15.12 10.54
C SER A 106 -1.72 -13.99 11.21
N VAL A 107 -1.93 -13.78 12.51
CA VAL A 107 -1.23 -12.76 13.30
C VAL A 107 0.26 -13.06 13.37
N ALA A 108 0.67 -14.32 13.57
CA ALA A 108 2.07 -14.71 13.61
C ALA A 108 2.79 -14.47 12.27
N VAL A 109 2.16 -14.81 11.14
CA VAL A 109 2.72 -14.55 9.80
C VAL A 109 2.87 -13.05 9.56
N ASN A 110 1.83 -12.27 9.86
CA ASN A 110 1.81 -10.82 9.66
C ASN A 110 2.80 -10.08 10.57
N LEU A 111 2.79 -10.37 11.87
CA LEU A 111 3.73 -9.78 12.83
C LEU A 111 5.14 -10.30 12.63
N GLY A 112 5.33 -11.53 12.18
CA GLY A 112 6.65 -12.07 11.82
C GLY A 112 7.26 -11.30 10.65
N MET A 113 6.47 -11.03 9.60
CA MET A 113 6.88 -10.20 8.49
C MET A 113 7.22 -8.77 8.94
N LEU A 114 6.34 -8.14 9.72
CA LEU A 114 6.58 -6.79 10.23
C LEU A 114 7.81 -6.73 11.15
N GLY A 115 7.96 -7.73 12.04
CA GLY A 115 9.08 -7.91 12.95
C GLY A 115 10.41 -7.97 12.21
N TYR A 116 10.50 -8.84 11.20
CA TYR A 116 11.69 -9.01 10.38
C TYR A 116 12.07 -7.72 9.64
N PHE A 117 11.15 -7.14 8.87
CA PHE A 117 11.50 -5.98 8.03
C PHE A 117 11.71 -4.69 8.81
N LYS A 118 11.01 -4.51 9.94
CA LYS A 118 11.06 -3.24 10.70
C LYS A 118 12.08 -3.25 11.83
N TYR A 119 12.28 -4.39 12.50
CA TYR A 119 13.04 -4.44 13.75
C TYR A 119 14.36 -5.20 13.63
N THR A 120 14.62 -5.97 12.57
CA THR A 120 15.88 -6.72 12.48
C THR A 120 17.12 -5.83 12.49
N ASN A 121 17.14 -4.71 11.76
CA ASN A 121 18.30 -3.79 11.79
C ASN A 121 18.54 -3.24 13.21
N PHE A 122 17.48 -2.77 13.88
CA PHE A 122 17.54 -2.29 15.26
C PHE A 122 18.01 -3.36 16.26
N LEU A 123 17.57 -4.61 16.10
CA LEU A 123 18.01 -5.72 16.95
C LEU A 123 19.47 -6.10 16.70
N ILE A 124 19.93 -6.02 15.45
CA ILE A 124 21.35 -6.20 15.10
C ILE A 124 22.19 -5.11 15.76
N ASP A 125 21.76 -3.86 15.70
CA ASP A 125 22.47 -2.72 16.30
C ASP A 125 22.61 -2.86 17.81
N ILE A 126 21.52 -3.22 18.52
CA ILE A 126 21.56 -3.49 19.96
C ILE A 126 22.51 -4.65 20.27
N SER A 127 22.46 -5.72 19.48
CA SER A 127 23.29 -6.90 19.72
C SER A 127 24.77 -6.57 19.53
N ASN A 128 25.12 -5.79 18.51
CA ASN A 128 26.49 -5.36 18.27
C ASN A 128 26.99 -4.40 19.36
N GLN A 129 26.13 -3.54 19.91
CA GLN A 129 26.49 -2.68 21.05
C GLN A 129 26.72 -3.48 22.35
N LEU A 130 25.98 -4.56 22.57
CA LEU A 130 26.07 -5.37 23.79
C LEU A 130 27.16 -6.44 23.75
N PHE A 131 27.39 -7.07 22.60
CA PHE A 131 28.27 -8.23 22.45
C PHE A 131 29.54 -7.96 21.65
N GLY A 132 29.73 -6.72 21.18
CA GLY A 132 30.89 -6.27 20.40
C GLY A 132 30.57 -6.11 18.91
N GLU A 133 31.23 -5.13 18.28
CA GLU A 133 31.03 -4.86 16.86
C GLU A 133 31.38 -6.09 16.00
N GLY A 134 30.44 -6.51 15.16
CA GLY A 134 30.60 -7.67 14.27
C GLY A 134 30.03 -8.98 14.82
N PHE A 135 29.42 -9.00 16.01
CA PHE A 135 28.71 -10.18 16.52
C PHE A 135 27.59 -10.65 15.57
N LEU A 136 26.84 -9.70 15.00
CA LEU A 136 25.90 -9.94 13.91
C LEU A 136 26.27 -9.08 12.70
N GLN A 137 26.44 -9.71 11.55
CA GLN A 137 26.69 -9.00 10.30
C GLN A 137 25.46 -8.18 9.90
N PHE A 138 25.67 -6.87 9.73
CA PHE A 138 24.65 -5.95 9.26
C PHE A 138 24.26 -6.33 7.83
N ARG A 139 23.02 -6.80 7.65
CA ARG A 139 22.38 -6.82 6.33
C ARG A 139 21.44 -5.64 6.30
N ASN A 140 21.70 -4.68 5.42
CA ASN A 140 20.78 -3.56 5.23
C ASN A 140 19.46 -4.08 4.63
N ILE A 141 18.53 -4.48 5.51
CA ILE A 141 17.22 -4.96 5.09
C ILE A 141 16.41 -3.74 4.68
N PHE A 142 16.07 -3.66 3.39
CA PHE A 142 15.21 -2.62 2.86
C PHE A 142 13.80 -2.75 3.45
N LEU A 143 13.29 -1.66 4.01
CA LEU A 143 11.95 -1.60 4.57
C LEU A 143 10.93 -1.28 3.46
N PRO A 144 10.00 -2.19 3.13
CA PRO A 144 9.01 -1.90 2.10
C PRO A 144 8.05 -0.80 2.54
N VAL A 145 7.82 0.17 1.67
CA VAL A 145 6.86 1.24 1.91
C VAL A 145 5.47 0.63 2.08
N GLY A 146 4.78 1.03 3.15
CA GLY A 146 3.40 0.59 3.39
C GLY A 146 3.25 -0.76 4.10
N ILE A 147 4.35 -1.43 4.49
CA ILE A 147 4.30 -2.76 5.14
C ILE A 147 3.40 -2.81 6.36
N SER A 148 3.48 -1.79 7.22
CA SER A 148 2.64 -1.71 8.40
C SER A 148 1.15 -1.64 8.04
N PHE A 149 0.78 -0.87 7.02
CA PHE A 149 -0.62 -0.66 6.65
C PHE A 149 -1.27 -1.94 6.16
N PHE A 150 -0.67 -2.63 5.18
CA PHE A 150 -1.28 -3.86 4.68
C PHE A 150 -1.25 -4.98 5.73
N VAL A 151 -0.20 -5.06 6.56
CA VAL A 151 -0.14 -6.03 7.67
C VAL A 151 -1.31 -5.80 8.65
N PHE A 152 -1.54 -4.56 9.08
CA PHE A 152 -2.65 -4.25 9.99
C PHE A 152 -4.03 -4.42 9.33
N GLN A 153 -4.19 -4.06 8.06
CA GLN A 153 -5.43 -4.31 7.31
C GLN A 153 -5.72 -5.80 7.17
N SER A 154 -4.68 -6.61 6.92
CA SER A 154 -4.79 -8.05 6.80
C SER A 154 -5.22 -8.71 8.12
N MET A 155 -4.56 -8.34 9.22
CA MET A 155 -4.93 -8.81 10.56
C MET A 155 -6.34 -8.34 10.97
N SER A 156 -6.72 -7.09 10.68
CA SER A 156 -8.08 -6.62 10.97
C SER A 156 -9.11 -7.48 10.24
N TYR A 157 -8.86 -7.82 8.98
CA TYR A 157 -9.76 -8.65 8.20
C TYR A 157 -9.94 -10.05 8.81
N THR A 158 -8.86 -10.74 9.19
CA THR A 158 -8.95 -12.08 9.80
C THR A 158 -9.60 -12.05 11.18
N ILE A 159 -9.33 -11.01 11.98
CA ILE A 159 -9.97 -10.78 13.29
C ILE A 159 -11.47 -10.48 13.14
N ASP A 160 -11.87 -9.65 12.17
CA ASP A 160 -13.28 -9.30 11.95
C ASP A 160 -14.07 -10.54 11.50
N ILE A 161 -13.48 -11.45 10.72
CA ILE A 161 -14.08 -12.77 10.37
C ILE A 161 -14.16 -13.69 11.59
N TYR A 162 -13.13 -13.70 12.45
CA TYR A 162 -13.16 -14.48 13.68
C TYR A 162 -14.31 -14.05 14.57
N ARG A 163 -14.51 -12.73 14.70
CA ARG A 163 -15.62 -12.07 15.43
C ARG A 163 -16.97 -12.16 14.72
N ARG A 164 -17.04 -12.78 13.53
CA ARG A 164 -18.25 -12.92 12.70
C ARG A 164 -18.89 -11.58 12.32
N GLN A 165 -18.08 -10.52 12.21
CA GLN A 165 -18.57 -9.21 11.77
C GLN A 165 -18.66 -9.12 10.24
N ILE A 166 -17.82 -9.88 9.53
CA ILE A 166 -17.81 -9.99 8.07
C ILE A 166 -17.60 -11.44 7.65
N GLU A 167 -18.05 -11.77 6.44
CA GLU A 167 -17.72 -13.03 5.78
C GLU A 167 -16.42 -12.90 4.97
N PRO A 168 -15.65 -14.00 4.80
CA PRO A 168 -14.49 -13.97 3.92
C PRO A 168 -14.89 -13.69 2.48
N LEU A 169 -14.09 -12.88 1.80
CA LEU A 169 -14.19 -12.65 0.36
C LEU A 169 -14.12 -13.97 -0.40
N ARG A 170 -15.02 -14.11 -1.38
CA ARG A 170 -15.12 -15.34 -2.19
C ARG A 170 -14.00 -15.46 -3.21
N ARG A 171 -13.50 -14.33 -3.72
CA ARG A 171 -12.50 -14.29 -4.81
C ARG A 171 -11.20 -13.69 -4.29
N TRP A 172 -10.08 -14.34 -4.60
CA TRP A 172 -8.76 -13.84 -4.23
C TRP A 172 -8.49 -12.44 -4.80
N ALA A 173 -8.91 -12.18 -6.05
CA ALA A 173 -8.77 -10.86 -6.67
C ALA A 173 -9.45 -9.73 -5.87
N ASP A 174 -10.59 -9.99 -5.22
CA ASP A 174 -11.26 -8.96 -4.40
C ASP A 174 -10.47 -8.65 -3.13
N TYR A 175 -9.83 -9.68 -2.56
CA TYR A 175 -8.99 -9.52 -1.38
C TYR A 175 -7.67 -8.84 -1.73
N LEU A 176 -7.06 -9.21 -2.86
CA LEU A 176 -5.89 -8.52 -3.38
C LEU A 176 -6.21 -7.06 -3.72
N PHE A 177 -7.37 -6.76 -4.30
CA PHE A 177 -7.82 -5.37 -4.51
C PHE A 177 -7.90 -4.60 -3.18
N TYR A 178 -8.54 -5.19 -2.16
CA TYR A 178 -8.65 -4.58 -0.83
C TYR A 178 -7.28 -4.28 -0.24
N LEU A 179 -6.38 -5.26 -0.26
CA LEU A 179 -5.08 -5.15 0.40
C LEU A 179 -4.07 -4.31 -0.38
N SER A 180 -4.16 -4.29 -1.71
CA SER A 180 -3.23 -3.55 -2.57
C SER A 180 -3.66 -2.12 -2.86
N PHE A 181 -4.87 -1.69 -2.48
CA PHE A 181 -5.44 -0.41 -2.90
C PHE A 181 -4.50 0.79 -2.66
N PHE A 182 -3.83 1.23 -3.73
CA PHE A 182 -2.70 2.17 -3.65
C PHE A 182 -2.98 3.50 -2.93
N PRO A 183 -4.20 4.09 -2.98
CA PRO A 183 -4.44 5.37 -2.30
C PRO A 183 -4.30 5.29 -0.79
N GLN A 184 -4.51 4.11 -0.19
CA GLN A 184 -4.44 3.93 1.27
C GLN A 184 -3.10 3.36 1.73
N LEU A 185 -2.38 2.72 0.81
CA LEU A 185 -1.33 1.77 1.18
C LEU A 185 -0.06 2.42 1.73
N VAL A 186 0.23 3.67 1.34
CA VAL A 186 1.45 4.38 1.78
C VAL A 186 1.24 5.24 3.01
N ALA A 187 0.09 5.91 3.12
CA ALA A 187 -0.16 6.91 4.18
C ALA A 187 -1.64 7.12 4.52
N GLY A 188 -2.53 6.20 4.13
CA GLY A 188 -3.96 6.31 4.43
C GLY A 188 -4.29 5.83 5.84
N PRO A 189 -5.42 6.27 6.43
CA PRO A 189 -5.92 5.65 7.64
C PRO A 189 -6.16 4.15 7.41
N ILE A 190 -5.94 3.32 8.44
CA ILE A 190 -6.19 1.87 8.36
C ILE A 190 -7.70 1.65 8.19
N VAL A 191 -8.13 1.48 6.94
CA VAL A 191 -9.55 1.29 6.62
C VAL A 191 -9.99 -0.12 6.99
N ARG A 192 -11.16 -0.20 7.61
CA ARG A 192 -11.78 -1.46 8.01
C ARG A 192 -12.39 -2.18 6.80
N ALA A 193 -12.16 -3.49 6.72
CA ALA A 193 -12.66 -4.34 5.66
C ALA A 193 -14.19 -4.25 5.48
N ARG A 194 -14.96 -4.17 6.58
CA ARG A 194 -16.42 -4.05 6.56
C ARG A 194 -16.95 -2.84 5.78
N ASP A 195 -16.23 -1.73 5.82
CA ASP A 195 -16.65 -0.47 5.19
C ASP A 195 -16.20 -0.42 3.72
N PHE A 196 -15.07 -1.05 3.41
CA PHE A 196 -14.45 -1.01 2.09
C PHE A 196 -14.95 -2.10 1.13
N ILE A 197 -15.06 -3.35 1.61
CA ILE A 197 -15.42 -4.52 0.79
C ILE A 197 -16.73 -4.34 0.00
N PRO A 198 -17.82 -3.82 0.60
CA PRO A 198 -19.07 -3.62 -0.13
C PRO A 198 -18.95 -2.69 -1.35
N GLN A 199 -17.93 -1.81 -1.36
CA GLN A 199 -17.72 -0.82 -2.42
C GLN A 199 -16.98 -1.39 -3.63
N ILE A 200 -16.20 -2.47 -3.48
CA ILE A 200 -15.32 -3.05 -4.51
C ILE A 200 -16.12 -3.47 -5.75
N ARG A 201 -17.22 -4.21 -5.54
CA ARG A 201 -18.06 -4.77 -6.61
C ARG A 201 -19.34 -3.99 -6.88
N ARG A 202 -19.55 -2.85 -6.20
CA ARG A 202 -20.71 -1.98 -6.47
C ARG A 202 -20.70 -1.55 -7.93
N ASN A 203 -21.78 -1.83 -8.66
CA ASN A 203 -21.94 -1.55 -10.08
C ASN A 203 -23.41 -1.14 -10.34
N PRO A 204 -23.71 0.03 -10.93
CA PRO A 204 -22.77 1.04 -11.42
C PRO A 204 -22.07 1.80 -10.28
N VAL A 205 -20.88 2.33 -10.58
CA VAL A 205 -20.23 3.32 -9.73
C VAL A 205 -20.96 4.65 -9.92
N THR A 206 -21.53 5.17 -8.85
CA THR A 206 -22.20 6.47 -8.82
C THR A 206 -21.27 7.48 -8.17
N VAL A 207 -20.89 8.53 -8.91
CA VAL A 207 -20.16 9.68 -8.37
C VAL A 207 -21.09 10.88 -8.49
N THR A 208 -21.52 11.43 -7.36
CA THR A 208 -22.36 12.64 -7.34
C THR A 208 -21.48 13.89 -7.53
N ARG A 209 -22.09 15.00 -7.94
CA ARG A 209 -21.39 16.29 -8.06
C ARG A 209 -20.79 16.73 -6.72
N GLU A 210 -21.48 16.46 -5.62
CA GLU A 210 -21.01 16.73 -4.26
C GLU A 210 -19.78 15.89 -3.92
N MET A 211 -19.79 14.57 -4.19
CA MET A 211 -18.61 13.72 -3.96
C MET A 211 -17.40 14.19 -4.76
N PHE A 212 -17.61 14.58 -6.02
CA PHE A 212 -16.55 15.11 -6.86
C PHE A 212 -16.00 16.44 -6.33
N GLY A 213 -16.89 17.38 -5.96
CA GLY A 213 -16.50 18.67 -5.38
C GLY A 213 -15.71 18.50 -4.07
N THR A 214 -16.17 17.63 -3.18
CA THR A 214 -15.46 17.30 -1.94
C THR A 214 -14.11 16.65 -2.21
N ALA A 215 -14.01 15.74 -3.18
CA ALA A 215 -12.74 15.11 -3.54
C ALA A 215 -11.73 16.15 -4.05
N VAL A 216 -12.13 17.04 -4.96
CA VAL A 216 -11.27 18.13 -5.48
C VAL A 216 -10.86 19.06 -4.34
N PHE A 217 -11.80 19.46 -3.47
CA PHE A 217 -11.51 20.31 -2.32
C PHE A 217 -10.49 19.67 -1.37
N LEU A 218 -10.64 18.38 -1.04
CA LEU A 218 -9.70 17.65 -0.17
C LEU A 218 -8.31 17.53 -0.81
N ILE A 219 -8.23 17.28 -2.12
CA ILE A 219 -6.96 17.21 -2.84
C ILE A 219 -6.25 18.58 -2.83
N LEU A 220 -6.98 19.65 -3.16
CA LEU A 220 -6.41 21.00 -3.20
C LEU A 220 -5.96 21.48 -1.82
N THR A 221 -6.79 21.29 -0.79
CA THR A 221 -6.44 21.65 0.59
C THR A 221 -5.30 20.80 1.14
N GLY A 222 -5.25 19.51 0.81
CA GLY A 222 -4.13 18.63 1.15
C GLY A 222 -2.82 19.08 0.49
N LEU A 223 -2.86 19.43 -0.80
CA LEU A 223 -1.70 19.93 -1.54
C LEU A 223 -1.22 21.26 -0.96
N PHE A 224 -2.13 22.20 -0.65
CA PHE A 224 -1.78 23.47 -0.01
C PHE A 224 -1.12 23.25 1.36
N LYS A 225 -1.71 22.40 2.22
CA LYS A 225 -1.12 22.08 3.53
C LYS A 225 0.25 21.45 3.40
N LYS A 226 0.49 20.60 2.40
CA LYS A 226 1.78 19.97 2.19
C LYS A 226 2.81 20.96 1.62
N ALA A 227 2.53 21.53 0.45
CA ALA A 227 3.48 22.34 -0.29
C ALA A 227 3.74 23.73 0.33
N VAL A 228 2.73 24.32 0.98
CA VAL A 228 2.84 25.69 1.53
C VAL A 228 3.14 25.68 3.02
N ILE A 229 2.42 24.88 3.82
CA ILE A 229 2.59 24.92 5.28
C ILE A 229 3.72 23.97 5.71
N SER A 230 3.60 22.68 5.37
CA SER A 230 4.55 21.66 5.84
C SER A 230 5.94 21.89 5.28
N ASP A 231 6.08 22.14 3.98
CA ASP A 231 7.39 22.30 3.36
C ASP A 231 8.05 23.62 3.80
N TYR A 232 7.27 24.70 4.01
CA TYR A 232 7.79 25.95 4.59
C TYR A 232 8.30 25.76 6.03
N ILE A 233 7.55 25.05 6.88
CA ILE A 233 7.98 24.77 8.25
C ILE A 233 9.22 23.86 8.26
N SER A 234 9.26 22.85 7.39
CA SER A 234 10.42 21.94 7.28
C SER A 234 11.68 22.74 6.97
N LEU A 235 11.69 23.48 5.86
CA LEU A 235 12.87 24.18 5.35
C LEU A 235 13.32 25.34 6.25
N ASN A 236 12.39 26.04 6.90
CA ASN A 236 12.74 27.27 7.64
C ASN A 236 12.97 27.06 9.14
N PHE A 237 12.45 25.97 9.72
CA PHE A 237 12.53 25.73 11.16
C PHE A 237 13.13 24.37 11.49
N VAL A 238 12.60 23.30 10.90
CA VAL A 238 12.99 21.93 11.26
C VAL A 238 14.40 21.64 10.78
N ASP A 239 14.64 21.76 9.48
CA ASP A 239 15.91 21.35 8.85
C ASP A 239 17.08 22.14 9.45
N ARG A 240 16.89 23.43 9.72
CA ARG A 240 17.92 24.27 10.39
C ARG A 240 18.33 23.79 11.78
N ILE A 241 17.40 23.20 12.55
CA ILE A 241 17.69 22.67 13.89
C ILE A 241 18.35 21.29 13.79
N PHE A 242 17.96 20.48 12.81
CA PHE A 242 18.52 19.14 12.61
C PHE A 242 19.88 19.14 11.90
N ASP A 243 20.18 20.17 11.10
CA ASP A 243 21.47 20.35 10.42
C ASP A 243 22.57 20.85 11.38
N GLU A 244 22.20 21.51 12.48
CA GLU A 244 23.11 21.89 13.59
C GLU A 244 22.63 21.29 14.92
N PRO A 245 22.74 19.95 15.11
CA PRO A 245 22.38 19.35 16.38
C PRO A 245 23.40 19.77 17.46
N LEU A 246 22.91 20.39 18.54
CA LEU A 246 23.69 20.75 19.74
C LEU A 246 24.39 19.54 20.37
#